data_AF-A0A7H4P1P0-F1
#
_entry.id   AF-A0A7H4P1P0-F1
#
_cell.length_a   1.000
_cell.length_b   1.000
_cell.length_c   1.000
_cell.angle_alpha   90.00
_cell.angle_beta   90.00
_cell.angle_gamma   90.00
#
_symmetry.space_group_name_H-M   'P 1'
#
loop_
_entity.id
_entity.type
_entity.pdbx_description
1 polymer ?
#
loop_
_entity_poly.entity_id
_entity_poly.type
_entity_poly.pdbx_seq_one_letter_code
_entity_poly.pdbx_strand_id
1 'polypeptide(L)'
;MPNNPMILNLFFFNPQGDYRFSWRHPQAPEKEIFSLKYYVDLARKAEAATLDAIFIADHIAIWDTVPSGLTHYANARLEPITLLSALAAVTEHIGLMGTASTSYNEPYNLARYFASLDFLSNGRASWNIVTSWLEEEAANFGLDHLPQHGSRYQRAGEFIDVVTQLWDSWEDGAVRYDKASGLFADSSKVHHLDFAGEFFRVRGPLNVPRPPQGHPVLVQAGSSEAGKNLAAAWSDMHFVFIKSIAEGLAYREEINQRLRSHGRDPAHFKIIAGVLPVVVNSNAEKEERQRLNEQLMSDQMAIDLLSSYLRMDLSAYPVDQPLPPLPEEETFDGIRTALRLIRDYDPRLTILALGKLLLQSSDSWLLIGSAEEIASTLTETWRAGAADGFNLMFPLLPGDFDRFVEQVVPILQRSGAMRDRYPTGTLREKLGLPVVENRFARRDGKPQAS
;
A
#
# COMPACT_ATOMS: atom_id res chain seq x y z
N MET A 1 27.77 3.02 -1.45
CA MET A 1 26.56 2.54 -0.75
C MET A 1 25.44 3.52 -1.08
N PRO A 2 24.16 3.10 -1.11
CA PRO A 2 23.05 4.05 -1.23
C PRO A 2 23.18 5.14 -0.15
N ASN A 3 22.86 6.38 -0.48
CA ASN A 3 23.03 7.52 0.44
C ASN A 3 22.07 7.47 1.65
N ASN A 4 20.97 6.69 1.56
CA ASN A 4 19.96 6.54 2.61
C ASN A 4 19.85 5.08 3.05
N PRO A 5 19.54 4.80 4.33
CA PRO A 5 19.28 3.45 4.82
C PRO A 5 18.08 2.81 4.11
N MET A 6 18.01 1.48 4.16
CA MET A 6 16.90 0.70 3.62
C MET A 6 15.59 1.10 4.29
N ILE A 7 14.56 1.35 3.47
CA ILE A 7 13.23 1.74 3.94
C ILE A 7 12.47 0.47 4.37
N LEU A 8 11.93 0.40 5.58
CA LEU A 8 11.17 -0.76 6.05
C LEU A 8 9.81 -0.35 6.61
N ASN A 9 8.73 -0.82 5.98
CA ASN A 9 7.37 -0.53 6.41
C ASN A 9 6.71 -1.78 7.00
N LEU A 10 6.02 -1.63 8.13
CA LEU A 10 5.13 -2.67 8.64
C LEU A 10 3.80 -2.59 7.89
N PHE A 11 3.46 -3.65 7.15
CA PHE A 11 2.25 -3.70 6.34
C PHE A 11 1.10 -4.38 7.09
N PHE A 12 -0.11 -3.84 6.92
CA PHE A 12 -1.36 -4.37 7.42
C PHE A 12 -2.41 -4.37 6.30
N PHE A 13 -2.93 -5.53 5.92
CA PHE A 13 -4.18 -5.64 5.15
C PHE A 13 -5.18 -6.54 5.86
N ASN A 14 -4.68 -7.70 6.30
CA ASN A 14 -5.38 -8.58 7.22
C ASN A 14 -4.87 -8.28 8.63
N PRO A 15 -5.75 -7.99 9.60
CA PRO A 15 -5.31 -7.67 10.96
C PRO A 15 -4.46 -8.78 11.62
N GLN A 16 -4.72 -10.06 11.32
CA GLN A 16 -4.00 -11.21 11.85
C GLN A 16 -2.73 -11.60 11.07
N GLY A 17 -2.44 -10.95 9.94
CA GLY A 17 -1.28 -11.24 9.08
C GLY A 17 -1.66 -11.72 7.67
N ASP A 18 -0.71 -11.59 6.74
CA ASP A 18 -0.93 -11.71 5.29
C ASP A 18 -1.00 -13.12 4.73
N TYR A 19 -0.98 -14.14 5.59
CA TYR A 19 -1.56 -15.41 5.21
C TYR A 19 -3.09 -15.31 5.25
N ARG A 20 -3.77 -15.63 4.14
CA ARG A 20 -5.22 -15.47 4.01
C ARG A 20 -6.02 -16.11 5.16
N PHE A 21 -5.54 -17.22 5.71
CA PHE A 21 -6.19 -17.92 6.83
C PHE A 21 -5.46 -17.75 8.16
N SER A 22 -4.65 -16.70 8.31
CA SER A 22 -3.90 -16.39 9.53
C SER A 22 -4.80 -16.32 10.76
N TRP A 23 -6.05 -15.87 10.62
CA TRP A 23 -7.04 -15.83 11.72
C TRP A 23 -7.31 -17.20 12.37
N ARG A 24 -7.08 -18.32 11.65
CA ARG A 24 -7.23 -19.69 12.19
C ARG A 24 -6.00 -20.15 12.98
N HIS A 25 -4.90 -19.41 12.92
CA HIS A 25 -3.67 -19.77 13.61
C HIS A 25 -3.91 -19.73 15.14
N PRO A 26 -3.44 -20.72 15.93
CA PRO A 26 -3.71 -20.78 17.37
C PRO A 26 -3.22 -19.58 18.19
N GLN A 27 -2.32 -18.78 17.63
CA GLN A 27 -1.75 -17.59 18.24
C GLN A 27 -2.26 -16.28 17.62
N ALA A 28 -3.16 -16.35 16.64
CA ALA A 28 -3.72 -15.16 16.03
C ALA A 28 -4.63 -14.41 17.01
N PRO A 29 -4.66 -13.08 16.96
CA PRO A 29 -5.62 -12.31 17.74
C PRO A 29 -7.04 -12.54 17.21
N GLU A 30 -8.01 -12.54 18.13
CA GLU A 30 -9.41 -12.75 17.82
C GLU A 30 -10.11 -11.39 17.68
N LYS A 31 -10.97 -11.01 18.64
CA LYS A 31 -11.69 -9.73 18.65
C LYS A 31 -10.77 -8.53 18.93
N GLU A 32 -9.55 -8.78 19.42
CA GLU A 32 -8.56 -7.74 19.73
C GLU A 32 -8.22 -6.90 18.49
N ILE A 33 -8.41 -7.44 17.29
CA ILE A 33 -8.23 -6.73 16.00
C ILE A 33 -9.16 -5.52 15.83
N PHE A 34 -10.21 -5.39 16.65
CA PHE A 34 -11.10 -4.23 16.68
C PHE A 34 -10.80 -3.30 17.86
N SER A 35 -9.70 -3.52 18.58
CA SER A 35 -9.27 -2.68 19.69
C SER A 35 -8.12 -1.78 19.26
N LEU A 36 -8.14 -0.52 19.71
CA LEU A 36 -7.01 0.38 19.50
C LEU A 36 -5.72 -0.19 20.12
N LYS A 37 -5.82 -0.83 21.29
CA LYS A 37 -4.66 -1.39 22.02
C LYS A 37 -3.82 -2.31 21.13
N TYR A 38 -4.46 -3.19 20.36
CA TYR A 38 -3.77 -4.12 19.46
C TYR A 38 -2.83 -3.38 18.48
N TYR A 39 -3.35 -2.38 17.79
CA TYR A 39 -2.56 -1.59 16.85
C TYR A 39 -1.53 -0.69 17.54
N VAL A 40 -1.82 -0.18 18.74
CA VAL A 40 -0.83 0.58 19.53
C VAL A 40 0.39 -0.26 19.88
N ASP A 41 0.18 -1.52 20.28
CA ASP A 41 1.28 -2.42 20.62
C ASP A 41 2.15 -2.71 19.38
N LEU A 42 1.54 -2.97 18.23
CA LEU A 42 2.25 -3.15 16.96
C LEU A 42 3.01 -1.89 16.55
N ALA A 43 2.35 -0.73 16.61
CA ALA A 43 2.92 0.55 16.19
C ALA A 43 4.13 0.95 17.04
N ARG A 44 4.03 0.80 18.36
CA ARG A 44 5.15 1.11 19.27
C ARG A 44 6.32 0.16 19.10
N LYS A 45 6.05 -1.12 18.81
CA LYS A 45 7.12 -2.09 18.52
C LYS A 45 7.83 -1.77 17.21
N ALA A 46 7.07 -1.42 16.17
CA ALA A 46 7.64 -0.98 14.89
C ALA A 46 8.45 0.30 15.05
N GLU A 47 7.93 1.25 15.84
CA GLU A 47 8.62 2.50 16.12
C GLU A 47 9.91 2.27 16.91
N ALA A 48 9.88 1.47 17.98
CA ALA A 48 11.07 1.12 18.76
C ALA A 48 12.13 0.38 17.93
N ALA A 49 11.69 -0.43 16.95
CA ALA A 49 12.57 -1.09 15.99
C ALA A 49 13.09 -0.14 14.89
N THR A 50 12.66 1.13 14.87
CA THR A 50 13.03 2.17 13.91
C THR A 50 12.57 1.96 12.47
N LEU A 51 11.44 1.26 12.27
CA LEU A 51 10.80 1.13 10.96
C LEU A 51 10.36 2.50 10.41
N ASP A 52 10.27 2.61 9.09
CA ASP A 52 9.94 3.86 8.41
C ASP A 52 8.48 4.27 8.55
N ALA A 53 7.57 3.33 8.32
CA ALA A 53 6.16 3.58 8.35
C ALA A 53 5.36 2.35 8.77
N ILE A 54 4.17 2.62 9.28
CA ILE A 54 3.06 1.67 9.27
C ILE A 54 2.26 1.94 8.00
N PHE A 55 1.94 0.88 7.27
CA PHE A 55 1.11 0.94 6.09
C PHE A 55 -0.15 0.10 6.27
N ILE A 56 -1.31 0.76 6.32
CA ILE A 56 -2.62 0.11 6.33
C ILE A 56 -3.20 0.14 4.92
N ALA A 57 -3.19 -1.02 4.27
CA ALA A 57 -3.88 -1.29 3.03
C ALA A 57 -5.39 -1.44 3.26
N ASP A 58 -6.19 -1.11 2.25
CA ASP A 58 -7.64 -1.17 2.37
C ASP A 58 -8.35 -1.44 1.06
N HIS A 59 -9.50 -2.12 1.19
CA HIS A 59 -10.58 -2.24 0.22
C HIS A 59 -11.86 -1.88 0.94
N ILE A 60 -12.76 -1.18 0.24
CA ILE A 60 -14.01 -0.66 0.83
C ILE A 60 -15.21 -1.57 0.55
N ALA A 61 -14.95 -2.87 0.48
CA ALA A 61 -15.95 -3.92 0.33
C ALA A 61 -15.46 -5.21 0.99
N ILE A 62 -16.41 -6.08 1.34
CA ILE A 62 -16.15 -7.48 1.69
C ILE A 62 -16.25 -8.29 0.40
N TRP A 63 -15.39 -9.28 0.25
CA TRP A 63 -15.51 -10.23 -0.85
C TRP A 63 -16.58 -11.28 -0.52
N ASP A 64 -17.80 -11.07 -1.04
CA ASP A 64 -18.98 -11.87 -0.75
C ASP A 64 -19.65 -12.49 -2.00
N THR A 65 -19.02 -12.39 -3.17
CA THR A 65 -19.52 -13.03 -4.41
C THR A 65 -19.66 -14.56 -4.29
N VAL A 66 -18.91 -15.16 -3.37
CA VAL A 66 -18.98 -16.59 -3.04
C VAL A 66 -19.18 -16.76 -1.53
N PRO A 67 -20.05 -17.67 -1.06
CA PRO A 67 -20.32 -17.85 0.37
C PRO A 67 -19.08 -18.16 1.22
N SER A 68 -18.09 -18.85 0.65
CA SER A 68 -16.81 -19.13 1.34
C SER A 68 -16.00 -17.86 1.60
N GLY A 69 -16.10 -16.84 0.75
CA GLY A 69 -15.49 -15.51 0.89
C GLY A 69 -15.79 -14.94 2.27
N LEU A 70 -17.07 -14.91 2.63
CA LEU A 70 -17.54 -14.47 3.94
C LEU A 70 -17.22 -15.50 5.04
N THR A 71 -17.48 -16.79 4.80
CA THR A 71 -17.41 -17.83 5.85
C THR A 71 -15.97 -18.11 6.32
N HIS A 72 -14.97 -17.96 5.45
CA HIS A 72 -13.58 -18.30 5.75
C HIS A 72 -12.58 -17.14 5.61
N TYR A 73 -12.95 -16.01 4.99
CA TYR A 73 -12.04 -14.89 4.73
C TYR A 73 -12.74 -13.51 4.69
N ALA A 74 -13.76 -13.26 5.53
CA ALA A 74 -14.49 -11.99 5.49
C ALA A 74 -13.61 -10.73 5.58
N ASN A 75 -12.42 -10.84 6.19
CA ASN A 75 -11.42 -9.78 6.32
C ASN A 75 -12.01 -8.46 6.88
N ALA A 76 -12.85 -8.58 7.91
CA ALA A 76 -13.41 -7.43 8.59
C ALA A 76 -12.31 -6.67 9.36
N ARG A 77 -12.22 -5.35 9.13
CA ARG A 77 -11.14 -4.50 9.64
C ARG A 77 -11.61 -3.07 9.92
N LEU A 78 -10.76 -2.30 10.59
CA LEU A 78 -10.98 -0.88 10.85
C LEU A 78 -10.57 -0.01 9.66
N GLU A 79 -11.21 1.15 9.51
CA GLU A 79 -10.89 2.13 8.47
C GLU A 79 -9.51 2.78 8.71
N PRO A 80 -8.65 2.93 7.67
CA PRO A 80 -7.26 3.33 7.85
C PRO A 80 -7.04 4.71 8.47
N ILE A 81 -7.74 5.75 8.01
CA ILE A 81 -7.44 7.14 8.40
C ILE A 81 -7.82 7.40 9.86
N THR A 82 -8.97 6.90 10.30
CA THR A 82 -9.41 6.98 11.69
C THR A 82 -8.48 6.24 12.62
N LEU A 83 -8.03 5.04 12.23
CA LEU A 83 -7.04 4.27 13.00
C LEU A 83 -5.68 4.98 13.05
N LEU A 84 -5.14 5.45 11.92
CA LEU A 84 -3.87 6.19 11.87
C LEU A 84 -3.92 7.49 12.67
N SER A 85 -5.06 8.18 12.70
CA SER A 85 -5.26 9.38 13.51
C SER A 85 -5.13 9.07 15.02
N ALA A 86 -5.65 7.92 15.46
CA ALA A 86 -5.46 7.47 16.85
C ALA A 86 -4.01 7.06 17.12
N LEU A 87 -3.35 6.39 16.17
CA LEU A 87 -1.94 5.99 16.29
C LEU A 87 -0.98 7.20 16.28
N ALA A 88 -1.34 8.29 15.60
CA ALA A 88 -0.57 9.53 15.59
C ALA A 88 -0.36 10.10 17.01
N ALA A 89 -1.34 9.94 17.90
CA ALA A 89 -1.29 10.45 19.27
C ALA A 89 -0.39 9.63 20.22
N VAL A 90 0.04 8.43 19.81
CA VAL A 90 0.80 7.50 20.67
C VAL A 90 2.12 7.04 20.06
N THR A 91 2.52 7.66 18.95
CA THR A 91 3.79 7.46 18.23
C THR A 91 4.40 8.83 17.91
N GLU A 92 5.72 8.90 17.73
CA GLU A 92 6.45 10.17 17.59
C GLU A 92 7.15 10.34 16.23
N HIS A 93 7.63 9.24 15.64
CA HIS A 93 8.55 9.26 14.51
C HIS A 93 8.09 8.44 13.31
N ILE A 94 7.43 7.30 13.54
CA ILE A 94 7.05 6.37 12.47
C ILE A 94 6.02 7.00 11.52
N GLY A 95 6.19 6.80 10.21
CA GLY A 95 5.24 7.23 9.19
C GLY A 95 3.88 6.56 9.33
N LEU A 96 2.82 7.26 8.91
CA LEU A 96 1.43 6.84 9.02
C LEU A 96 0.81 6.81 7.62
N MET A 97 0.90 5.65 6.97
CA MET A 97 0.47 5.46 5.59
C MET A 97 -0.86 4.75 5.51
N GLY A 98 -1.86 5.45 4.97
CA GLY A 98 -3.21 4.93 4.80
C GLY A 98 -3.60 4.82 3.33
N THR A 99 -4.28 3.73 2.99
CA THR A 99 -4.93 3.60 1.68
C THR A 99 -6.22 4.38 1.64
N ALA A 100 -6.44 5.11 0.55
CA ALA A 100 -7.75 5.68 0.25
C ALA A 100 -7.98 5.75 -1.26
N SER A 101 -9.19 5.36 -1.67
CA SER A 101 -9.57 5.30 -3.08
C SER A 101 -9.89 6.67 -3.64
N THR A 102 -9.37 6.96 -4.82
CA THR A 102 -9.77 8.13 -5.62
C THR A 102 -11.18 7.96 -6.20
N SER A 103 -11.65 6.72 -6.38
CA SER A 103 -12.92 6.42 -7.07
C SER A 103 -14.16 6.80 -6.26
N TYR A 104 -14.09 6.59 -4.94
CA TYR A 104 -15.26 6.62 -4.06
C TYR A 104 -15.18 7.67 -2.96
N ASN A 105 -14.21 8.58 -3.08
CA ASN A 105 -14.11 9.76 -2.23
C ASN A 105 -14.40 11.02 -3.04
N GLU A 106 -14.70 12.09 -2.31
CA GLU A 106 -14.65 13.46 -2.82
C GLU A 106 -13.26 14.05 -2.56
N PRO A 107 -12.60 14.71 -3.53
CA PRO A 107 -11.24 15.20 -3.36
C PRO A 107 -11.13 16.23 -2.24
N TYR A 108 -12.16 17.07 -2.03
CA TYR A 108 -12.16 18.03 -0.93
C TYR A 108 -12.17 17.37 0.45
N ASN A 109 -12.91 16.26 0.61
CA ASN A 109 -12.95 15.52 1.88
C ASN A 109 -11.60 14.84 2.13
N LEU A 110 -11.06 14.16 1.12
CA LEU A 110 -9.81 13.42 1.29
C LEU A 110 -8.61 14.35 1.55
N ALA A 111 -8.57 15.52 0.89
CA ALA A 111 -7.59 16.56 1.17
C ALA A 111 -7.63 17.00 2.64
N ARG A 112 -8.82 17.20 3.22
CA ARG A 112 -8.97 17.57 4.63
C ARG A 112 -8.50 16.47 5.57
N TYR A 113 -8.86 15.22 5.29
CA TYR A 113 -8.52 14.08 6.13
C TYR A 113 -7.01 13.90 6.25
N PHE A 114 -6.30 13.84 5.12
CA PHE A 114 -4.85 13.68 5.14
C PHE A 114 -4.11 14.93 5.60
N ALA A 115 -4.58 16.15 5.30
CA ALA A 115 -3.99 17.36 5.88
C ALA A 115 -4.10 17.36 7.40
N SER A 116 -5.25 16.95 7.93
CA SER A 116 -5.50 16.87 9.37
C SER A 116 -4.63 15.79 10.02
N LEU A 117 -4.54 14.59 9.42
CA LEU A 117 -3.60 13.56 9.88
C LEU A 117 -2.16 14.06 9.88
N ASP A 118 -1.78 14.84 8.87
CA ASP A 118 -0.43 15.39 8.77
C ASP A 118 -0.12 16.40 9.89
N PHE A 119 -1.06 17.29 10.21
CA PHE A 119 -0.93 18.17 11.37
C PHE A 119 -0.89 17.40 12.69
N LEU A 120 -1.82 16.46 12.91
CA LEU A 120 -1.89 15.67 14.14
C LEU A 120 -0.64 14.82 14.39
N SER A 121 0.02 14.42 13.30
CA SER A 121 1.22 13.58 13.35
C SER A 121 2.52 14.37 13.23
N ASN A 122 2.48 15.70 13.09
CA ASN A 122 3.65 16.55 12.83
C ASN A 122 4.42 16.16 11.55
N GLY A 123 3.69 15.99 10.44
CA GLY A 123 4.29 15.75 9.12
C GLY A 123 4.62 14.29 8.84
N ARG A 124 3.89 13.33 9.41
CA ARG A 124 4.14 11.88 9.22
C ARG A 124 3.11 11.19 8.34
N ALA A 125 2.13 11.91 7.79
CA ALA A 125 1.07 11.29 6.99
C ALA A 125 1.58 10.83 5.62
N SER A 126 1.00 9.75 5.11
CA SER A 126 1.20 9.29 3.75
C SER A 126 -0.09 8.71 3.18
N TRP A 127 -0.35 8.97 1.91
CA TRP A 127 -1.52 8.50 1.20
C TRP A 127 -1.12 7.48 0.14
N ASN A 128 -1.54 6.22 0.33
CA ASN A 128 -1.54 5.22 -0.73
C ASN A 128 -2.77 5.38 -1.62
N ILE A 129 -2.53 5.84 -2.84
CA ILE A 129 -3.51 6.16 -3.87
C ILE A 129 -3.93 4.87 -4.56
N VAL A 130 -5.21 4.51 -4.42
CA VAL A 130 -5.81 3.40 -5.17
C VAL A 130 -6.96 3.88 -6.05
N THR A 131 -7.20 3.16 -7.15
CA THR A 131 -8.28 3.45 -8.10
C THR A 131 -9.46 2.49 -7.94
N SER A 132 -9.42 1.61 -6.93
CA SER A 132 -10.36 0.50 -6.73
C SER A 132 -10.46 -0.45 -7.93
N TRP A 133 -10.90 -1.67 -7.68
CA TRP A 133 -10.90 -2.71 -8.71
C TRP A 133 -11.90 -3.85 -8.48
N LEU A 134 -12.60 -3.87 -7.34
CA LEU A 134 -13.61 -4.87 -7.01
C LEU A 134 -15.01 -4.37 -7.39
N GLU A 135 -15.83 -5.23 -7.98
CA GLU A 135 -17.21 -4.89 -8.35
C GLU A 135 -18.08 -4.63 -7.11
N GLU A 136 -17.79 -5.32 -6.02
CA GLU A 136 -18.42 -5.14 -4.71
C GLU A 136 -18.17 -3.74 -4.15
N GLU A 137 -17.03 -3.11 -4.47
CA GLU A 137 -16.80 -1.71 -4.13
C GLU A 137 -17.76 -0.80 -4.90
N ALA A 138 -18.03 -1.06 -6.18
CA ALA A 138 -18.95 -0.22 -6.96
C ALA A 138 -20.37 -0.26 -6.39
N ALA A 139 -20.84 -1.44 -6.02
CA ALA A 139 -22.19 -1.66 -5.46
C ALA A 139 -22.43 -0.89 -4.16
N ASN A 140 -21.41 -0.72 -3.31
CA ASN A 140 -21.51 0.05 -2.06
C ASN A 140 -21.64 1.57 -2.27
N PHE A 141 -21.34 2.07 -3.47
CA PHE A 141 -21.36 3.49 -3.81
C PHE A 141 -22.40 3.83 -4.90
N GLY A 142 -23.41 2.97 -5.04
CA GLY A 142 -24.56 3.21 -5.92
C GLY A 142 -24.26 3.06 -7.41
N LEU A 143 -23.23 2.28 -7.77
CA LEU A 143 -22.89 1.93 -9.15
C LEU A 143 -23.15 0.45 -9.39
N ASP A 144 -23.73 0.12 -10.54
CA ASP A 144 -23.98 -1.29 -10.93
C ASP A 144 -22.69 -2.03 -11.31
N HIS A 145 -21.69 -1.31 -11.85
CA HIS A 145 -20.42 -1.85 -12.31
C HIS A 145 -19.28 -0.87 -12.07
N LEU A 146 -18.05 -1.40 -12.03
CA LEU A 146 -16.83 -0.60 -12.05
C LEU A 146 -16.78 0.31 -13.29
N PRO A 147 -16.47 1.61 -13.12
CA PRO A 147 -16.19 2.49 -14.25
C PRO A 147 -15.05 1.92 -15.10
N GLN A 148 -15.07 2.16 -16.43
CA GLN A 148 -14.08 1.61 -17.36
C GLN A 148 -12.63 1.92 -16.94
N HIS A 149 -11.73 0.93 -17.10
CA HIS A 149 -10.36 1.01 -16.61
C HIS A 149 -9.60 2.27 -17.05
N GLY A 150 -9.73 2.68 -18.33
CA GLY A 150 -9.05 3.88 -18.85
C GLY A 150 -9.51 5.18 -18.18
N SER A 151 -10.83 5.37 -18.02
CA SER A 151 -11.40 6.56 -17.40
C SER A 151 -11.11 6.63 -15.90
N ARG A 152 -10.95 5.48 -15.21
CA ARG A 152 -10.54 5.47 -13.79
C ARG A 152 -9.20 6.14 -13.56
N TYR A 153 -8.20 5.88 -14.40
CA TYR A 153 -6.87 6.50 -14.24
C TYR A 153 -6.85 7.99 -14.62
N GLN A 154 -7.64 8.40 -15.61
CA GLN A 154 -7.80 9.82 -15.95
C GLN A 154 -8.46 10.57 -14.79
N ARG A 155 -9.57 10.04 -14.26
CA ARG A 155 -10.24 10.58 -13.07
C ARG A 155 -9.32 10.60 -11.86
N ALA A 156 -8.51 9.56 -11.64
CA ALA A 156 -7.55 9.53 -10.55
C ALA A 156 -6.47 10.61 -10.68
N GLY A 157 -5.95 10.84 -11.89
CA GLY A 157 -5.02 11.94 -12.15
C GLY A 157 -5.63 13.31 -11.82
N GLU A 158 -6.85 13.58 -12.29
CA GLU A 158 -7.56 14.82 -11.97
C GLU A 158 -7.83 14.95 -10.46
N PHE A 159 -8.20 13.85 -9.79
CA PHE A 159 -8.43 13.81 -8.35
C PHE A 159 -7.16 14.21 -7.57
N ILE A 160 -6.00 13.63 -7.91
CA ILE A 160 -4.74 13.92 -7.24
C ILE A 160 -4.33 15.39 -7.48
N ASP A 161 -4.55 15.91 -8.69
CA ASP A 161 -4.29 17.32 -8.98
C ASP A 161 -5.14 18.23 -8.09
N VAL A 162 -6.45 18.01 -8.02
CA VAL A 162 -7.35 18.77 -7.13
C VAL A 162 -6.89 18.70 -5.67
N VAL A 163 -6.57 17.51 -5.16
CA VAL A 163 -6.12 17.33 -3.76
C VAL A 163 -4.82 18.08 -3.50
N THR A 164 -3.84 17.96 -4.38
CA THR A 164 -2.55 18.64 -4.22
C THR A 164 -2.66 20.15 -4.36
N GLN A 165 -3.55 20.66 -5.22
CA GLN A 165 -3.89 22.08 -5.28
C GLN A 165 -4.57 22.57 -4.00
N LEU A 166 -5.46 21.77 -3.40
CA LEU A 166 -6.12 22.11 -2.14
C LEU A 166 -5.11 22.25 -1.00
N TRP A 167 -4.10 21.37 -0.91
CA TRP A 167 -3.01 21.54 0.06
C TRP A 167 -2.12 22.76 -0.19
N ASP A 168 -2.03 23.21 -1.44
CA ASP A 168 -1.32 24.44 -1.81
C ASP A 168 -2.17 25.71 -1.63
N SER A 169 -3.49 25.61 -1.40
CA SER A 169 -4.39 26.77 -1.31
C SER A 169 -4.04 27.77 -0.20
N TRP A 170 -3.19 27.40 0.74
CA TRP A 170 -2.55 28.29 1.69
C TRP A 170 -1.03 28.28 1.44
N GLU A 171 -0.42 29.44 1.23
CA GLU A 171 1.05 29.52 1.17
C GLU A 171 1.68 29.37 2.56
N ASP A 172 2.98 29.08 2.58
CA ASP A 172 3.77 29.14 3.80
C ASP A 172 3.70 30.54 4.43
N GLY A 173 3.43 30.56 5.74
CA GLY A 173 3.24 31.78 6.51
C GLY A 173 1.93 32.54 6.22
N ALA A 174 0.96 31.93 5.53
CA ALA A 174 -0.37 32.52 5.34
C ALA A 174 -1.10 32.74 6.68
N VAL A 175 -1.01 31.79 7.62
CA VAL A 175 -1.56 31.93 8.97
C VAL A 175 -0.59 32.72 9.86
N ARG A 176 -1.06 33.83 10.44
CA ARG A 176 -0.23 34.80 11.18
C ARG A 176 -0.43 34.74 12.69
N TYR A 177 -1.66 34.50 13.15
CA TYR A 177 -2.04 34.60 14.57
C TYR A 177 -1.59 35.92 15.25
N ASP A 178 -1.60 37.03 14.53
CA ASP A 178 -1.16 38.32 15.08
C ASP A 178 -2.25 38.90 15.99
N LYS A 179 -2.09 38.66 17.30
CA LYS A 179 -3.02 39.13 18.33
C LYS A 179 -3.00 40.65 18.51
N ALA A 180 -1.90 41.33 18.17
CA ALA A 180 -1.77 42.77 18.35
C ALA A 180 -2.53 43.55 17.26
N SER A 181 -2.39 43.11 15.99
CA SER A 181 -3.12 43.72 14.87
C SER A 181 -4.49 43.10 14.61
N GLY A 182 -4.79 41.93 15.20
CA GLY A 182 -6.05 41.20 15.02
C GLY A 182 -6.11 40.38 13.73
N LEU A 183 -4.99 40.18 13.04
CA LEU A 183 -4.91 39.46 11.78
C LEU A 183 -4.68 37.96 12.00
N PHE A 184 -5.69 37.14 11.65
CA PHE A 184 -5.56 35.68 11.69
C PHE A 184 -4.67 35.16 10.55
N ALA A 185 -4.85 35.68 9.34
CA ALA A 185 -4.14 35.26 8.14
C ALA A 185 -3.91 36.41 7.16
N ASP A 186 -2.94 36.22 6.28
CA ASP A 186 -2.63 37.09 5.14
C ASP A 186 -3.47 36.66 3.93
N SER A 187 -4.49 37.44 3.58
CA SER A 187 -5.42 37.08 2.51
C SER A 187 -4.77 37.04 1.13
N SER A 188 -3.59 37.64 0.94
CA SER A 188 -2.84 37.57 -0.33
C SER A 188 -2.16 36.20 -0.56
N LYS A 189 -2.13 35.37 0.48
CA LYS A 189 -1.50 34.05 0.52
C LYS A 189 -2.50 32.89 0.62
N VAL A 190 -3.79 33.18 0.45
CA VAL A 190 -4.87 32.20 0.48
C VAL A 190 -5.61 32.26 -0.85
N HIS A 191 -5.65 31.12 -1.55
CA HIS A 191 -6.01 31.06 -2.96
C HIS A 191 -7.19 30.14 -3.18
N HIS A 192 -8.18 30.61 -3.93
CA HIS A 192 -9.14 29.70 -4.54
C HIS A 192 -8.45 28.85 -5.60
N LEU A 193 -8.98 27.64 -5.78
CA LEU A 193 -8.58 26.79 -6.89
C LEU A 193 -9.36 27.16 -8.14
N ASP A 194 -10.67 27.40 -7.98
CA ASP A 194 -11.64 27.55 -9.06
C ASP A 194 -11.48 26.46 -10.14
N PHE A 195 -11.18 25.24 -9.69
CA PHE A 195 -10.90 24.10 -10.54
C PHE A 195 -12.17 23.64 -11.25
N ALA A 196 -12.10 23.50 -12.57
CA ALA A 196 -13.19 23.00 -13.41
C ALA A 196 -12.62 22.06 -14.48
N GLY A 197 -12.45 20.79 -14.10
CA GLY A 197 -11.98 19.73 -14.99
C GLY A 197 -13.11 18.93 -15.62
N GLU A 198 -12.75 17.77 -16.18
CA GLU A 198 -13.70 16.83 -16.78
C GLU A 198 -14.53 16.11 -15.70
N PHE A 199 -13.89 15.74 -14.59
CA PHE A 199 -14.50 14.93 -13.55
C PHE A 199 -14.91 15.72 -12.31
N PHE A 200 -14.23 16.83 -12.01
CA PHE A 200 -14.41 17.58 -10.76
C PHE A 200 -14.55 19.08 -10.98
N ARG A 201 -15.36 19.69 -10.10
CA ARG A 201 -15.49 21.15 -9.96
C ARG A 201 -15.33 21.52 -8.49
N VAL A 202 -14.23 22.21 -8.16
CA VAL A 202 -13.87 22.51 -6.76
C VAL A 202 -13.41 23.95 -6.63
N ARG A 203 -14.17 24.74 -5.85
CA ARG A 203 -13.90 26.17 -5.63
C ARG A 203 -12.65 26.42 -4.78
N GLY A 204 -12.47 25.68 -3.69
CA GLY A 204 -11.47 26.02 -2.66
C GLY A 204 -11.81 27.31 -1.87
N PRO A 205 -10.89 27.80 -1.02
CA PRO A 205 -9.64 27.15 -0.63
C PRO A 205 -9.94 25.93 0.27
N LEU A 206 -8.93 25.14 0.61
CA LEU A 206 -9.08 24.13 1.67
C LEU A 206 -9.29 24.86 3.01
N ASN A 207 -10.07 24.28 3.92
CA ASN A 207 -10.27 24.84 5.26
C ASN A 207 -9.26 24.31 6.30
N VAL A 208 -8.18 23.69 5.83
CA VAL A 208 -7.02 23.28 6.62
C VAL A 208 -5.81 23.95 5.97
N PRO A 209 -4.91 24.61 6.72
CA PRO A 209 -3.71 25.23 6.16
C PRO A 209 -2.77 24.22 5.48
N ARG A 210 -1.70 24.72 4.87
CA ARG A 210 -0.67 23.87 4.23
C ARG A 210 -0.13 22.82 5.21
N PRO A 211 -0.17 21.52 4.86
CA PRO A 211 0.38 20.45 5.70
C PRO A 211 1.86 20.64 6.04
N PRO A 212 2.36 20.17 7.22
CA PRO A 212 3.74 20.36 7.66
C PRO A 212 4.85 19.91 6.69
N GLN A 213 4.61 18.91 5.84
CA GLN A 213 5.56 18.46 4.80
C GLN A 213 5.26 19.03 3.40
N GLY A 214 4.47 20.11 3.32
CA GLY A 214 3.96 20.71 2.09
C GLY A 214 2.75 19.94 1.55
N HIS A 215 2.94 18.65 1.27
CA HIS A 215 1.86 17.68 1.19
C HIS A 215 2.28 16.32 1.76
N PRO A 216 1.32 15.50 2.25
CA PRO A 216 1.54 14.11 2.62
C PRO A 216 2.33 13.34 1.55
N VAL A 217 3.16 12.37 1.97
CA VAL A 217 3.91 11.52 1.03
C VAL A 217 2.94 10.70 0.19
N LEU A 218 3.05 10.80 -1.14
CA LEU A 218 2.16 10.14 -2.08
C LEU A 218 2.73 8.78 -2.52
N VAL A 219 1.91 7.75 -2.40
CA VAL A 219 2.28 6.37 -2.69
C VAL A 219 1.28 5.77 -3.66
N GLN A 220 1.71 4.83 -4.51
CA GLN A 220 0.82 4.16 -5.45
C GLN A 220 1.31 2.72 -5.71
N ALA A 221 0.42 1.80 -6.11
CA ALA A 221 0.74 0.37 -6.26
C ALA A 221 0.23 -0.26 -7.58
N GLY A 222 -0.12 0.54 -8.59
CA GLY A 222 -0.68 0.07 -9.85
C GLY A 222 0.39 -0.46 -10.80
N SER A 223 0.31 -1.74 -11.14
CA SER A 223 1.26 -2.44 -12.01
C SER A 223 0.95 -2.34 -13.51
N SER A 224 -0.24 -1.87 -13.89
CA SER A 224 -0.61 -1.64 -15.30
C SER A 224 0.16 -0.45 -15.90
N GLU A 225 0.26 -0.37 -17.23
CA GLU A 225 0.88 0.78 -17.93
C GLU A 225 0.31 2.13 -17.48
N ALA A 226 -1.02 2.21 -17.36
CA ALA A 226 -1.69 3.40 -16.85
C ALA A 226 -1.35 3.67 -15.37
N GLY A 227 -1.25 2.62 -14.56
CA GLY A 227 -0.84 2.73 -13.16
C GLY A 227 0.60 3.22 -12.98
N LYS A 228 1.54 2.67 -13.75
CA LYS A 228 2.95 3.09 -13.75
C LYS A 228 3.11 4.53 -14.22
N ASN A 229 2.35 4.95 -15.25
CA ASN A 229 2.36 6.34 -15.72
C ASN A 229 1.78 7.29 -14.66
N LEU A 230 0.69 6.91 -13.99
CA LEU A 230 0.13 7.71 -12.89
C LEU A 230 1.12 7.84 -11.73
N ALA A 231 1.79 6.75 -11.35
CA ALA A 231 2.81 6.75 -10.31
C ALA A 231 4.01 7.64 -10.68
N ALA A 232 4.50 7.50 -11.91
CA ALA A 232 5.59 8.34 -12.42
C ALA A 232 5.21 9.82 -12.44
N ALA A 233 3.97 10.17 -12.74
CA ALA A 233 3.51 11.56 -12.74
C ALA A 233 3.39 12.15 -11.33
N TRP A 234 2.86 11.40 -10.36
CA TRP A 234 2.38 11.98 -9.09
C TRP A 234 3.02 11.46 -7.81
N SER A 235 3.51 10.22 -7.77
CA SER A 235 3.87 9.56 -6.51
C SER A 235 5.31 9.79 -6.10
N ASP A 236 5.58 9.91 -4.80
CA ASP A 236 6.92 9.92 -4.21
C ASP A 236 7.49 8.50 -4.06
N MET A 237 6.61 7.51 -3.94
CA MET A 237 6.96 6.11 -3.72
C MET A 237 6.01 5.18 -4.46
N HIS A 238 6.51 4.01 -4.85
CA HIS A 238 5.72 3.01 -5.57
C HIS A 238 5.98 1.59 -5.11
N PHE A 239 4.89 0.84 -4.98
CA PHE A 239 4.89 -0.53 -4.50
C PHE A 239 4.92 -1.52 -5.64
N VAL A 240 5.83 -2.48 -5.52
CA VAL A 240 6.09 -3.50 -6.55
C VAL A 240 6.23 -4.88 -5.92
N PHE A 241 5.98 -5.89 -6.73
CA PHE A 241 6.46 -7.24 -6.46
C PHE A 241 7.60 -7.53 -7.44
N ILE A 242 8.72 -8.02 -6.92
CA ILE A 242 9.88 -8.45 -7.72
C ILE A 242 10.25 -9.85 -7.26
N LYS A 243 10.59 -10.74 -8.20
CA LYS A 243 10.96 -12.14 -7.94
C LYS A 243 12.48 -12.33 -7.96
N SER A 244 13.24 -11.32 -8.39
CA SER A 244 14.70 -11.33 -8.40
C SER A 244 15.29 -9.92 -8.43
N ILE A 245 16.59 -9.82 -8.11
CA ILE A 245 17.37 -8.58 -8.27
C ILE A 245 17.34 -8.10 -9.73
N ALA A 246 17.46 -9.01 -10.69
CA ALA A 246 17.44 -8.66 -12.11
C ALA A 246 16.11 -8.02 -12.53
N GLU A 247 14.99 -8.57 -12.07
CA GLU A 247 13.66 -8.00 -12.32
C GLU A 247 13.51 -6.62 -11.67
N GLY A 248 13.95 -6.44 -10.42
CA GLY A 248 13.90 -5.13 -9.76
C GLY A 248 14.76 -4.06 -10.44
N LEU A 249 15.95 -4.43 -10.94
CA LEU A 249 16.79 -3.53 -11.74
C LEU A 249 16.14 -3.15 -13.07
N ALA A 250 15.53 -4.11 -13.77
CA ALA A 250 14.80 -3.84 -15.00
C ALA A 250 13.61 -2.90 -14.74
N TYR A 251 12.85 -3.16 -13.67
CA TYR A 251 11.73 -2.30 -13.24
C TYR A 251 12.20 -0.88 -12.91
N ARG A 252 13.31 -0.75 -12.19
CA ARG A 252 13.89 0.56 -11.86
C ARG A 252 14.24 1.35 -13.11
N GLU A 253 14.88 0.73 -14.09
CA GLU A 253 15.20 1.44 -15.33
C GLU A 253 13.94 1.87 -16.09
N GLU A 254 12.93 1.01 -16.16
CA GLU A 254 11.64 1.33 -16.78
C GLU A 254 10.99 2.56 -16.10
N ILE A 255 10.87 2.57 -14.77
CA ILE A 255 10.23 3.69 -14.07
C ILE A 255 11.08 4.96 -14.12
N ASN A 256 12.41 4.85 -14.12
CA ASN A 256 13.31 5.99 -14.29
C ASN A 256 13.09 6.70 -15.63
N GLN A 257 12.88 5.95 -16.71
CA GLN A 257 12.56 6.51 -18.03
C GLN A 257 11.22 7.26 -17.99
N ARG A 258 10.20 6.68 -17.36
CA ARG A 258 8.89 7.34 -17.19
C ARG A 258 9.00 8.61 -16.36
N LEU A 259 9.67 8.58 -15.22
CA LEU A 259 9.92 9.75 -14.36
C LEU A 259 10.57 10.90 -15.14
N ARG A 260 11.62 10.59 -15.91
CA ARG A 260 12.29 11.58 -16.77
C ARG A 260 11.36 12.17 -17.82
N SER A 261 10.48 11.36 -18.40
CA SER A 261 9.48 11.84 -19.39
C SER A 261 8.47 12.84 -18.78
N HIS A 262 8.24 12.76 -17.47
CA HIS A 262 7.46 13.72 -16.69
C HIS A 262 8.31 14.85 -16.08
N GLY A 263 9.60 14.96 -16.43
CA GLY A 263 10.50 15.98 -15.90
C GLY A 263 10.87 15.80 -14.42
N ARG A 264 10.65 14.61 -13.85
CA ARG A 264 10.97 14.29 -12.46
C ARG A 264 12.33 13.61 -12.34
N ASP A 265 13.05 13.94 -11.27
CA ASP A 265 14.32 13.30 -10.95
C ASP A 265 14.08 11.90 -10.34
N PRO A 266 14.61 10.82 -10.95
CA PRO A 266 14.52 9.48 -10.39
C PRO A 266 15.04 9.32 -8.96
N ALA A 267 15.98 10.16 -8.49
CA ALA A 267 16.47 10.11 -7.12
C ALA A 267 15.39 10.42 -6.06
N HIS A 268 14.35 11.15 -6.47
CA HIS A 268 13.21 11.56 -5.64
C HIS A 268 12.04 10.58 -5.69
N PHE A 269 12.24 9.37 -6.21
CA PHE A 269 11.23 8.33 -6.28
C PHE A 269 11.71 7.04 -5.63
N LYS A 270 10.91 6.46 -4.72
CA LYS A 270 11.29 5.26 -3.96
C LYS A 270 10.53 4.03 -4.48
N ILE A 271 11.25 2.96 -4.76
CA ILE A 271 10.69 1.66 -5.15
C ILE A 271 10.69 0.75 -3.92
N ILE A 272 9.52 0.35 -3.43
CA ILE A 272 9.40 -0.52 -2.27
C ILE A 272 8.82 -1.86 -2.69
N ALA A 273 9.55 -2.93 -2.43
CA ALA A 273 9.14 -4.28 -2.78
C ALA A 273 8.31 -4.93 -1.65
N GLY A 274 7.26 -5.68 -2.00
CA GLY A 274 6.55 -6.52 -1.04
C GLY A 274 7.31 -7.81 -0.74
N VAL A 275 7.50 -8.13 0.54
CA VAL A 275 8.17 -9.36 0.99
C VAL A 275 7.41 -9.97 2.18
N LEU A 276 7.29 -11.31 2.21
CA LEU A 276 6.79 -12.07 3.36
C LEU A 276 7.97 -12.73 4.07
N PRO A 277 8.59 -12.07 5.06
CA PRO A 277 9.70 -12.66 5.80
C PRO A 277 9.17 -13.62 6.87
N VAL A 278 9.75 -14.82 6.91
CA VAL A 278 9.44 -15.84 7.91
C VAL A 278 10.74 -16.37 8.50
N VAL A 279 11.09 -15.88 9.68
CA VAL A 279 12.26 -16.37 10.43
C VAL A 279 11.97 -17.79 10.89
N VAL A 280 12.89 -18.73 10.67
CA VAL A 280 12.85 -20.10 11.20
C VAL A 280 14.23 -20.47 11.75
N ASN A 281 14.24 -21.27 12.82
CA ASN A 281 15.48 -21.68 13.50
C ASN A 281 15.97 -23.05 13.02
N SER A 282 15.17 -23.79 12.23
CA SER A 282 15.52 -25.10 11.70
C SER A 282 14.62 -25.49 10.51
N ASN A 283 15.07 -26.47 9.73
CA ASN A 283 14.25 -27.09 8.68
C ASN A 283 12.99 -27.78 9.26
N ALA A 284 13.09 -28.37 10.45
CA ALA A 284 11.94 -29.00 11.10
C ALA A 284 10.83 -27.98 11.42
N GLU A 285 11.22 -26.79 11.88
CA GLU A 285 10.27 -25.69 12.13
C GLU A 285 9.63 -25.18 10.83
N LYS A 286 10.43 -25.08 9.75
CA LYS A 286 9.93 -24.72 8.42
C LYS A 286 8.86 -25.70 7.94
N GLU A 287 9.12 -27.00 8.06
CA GLU A 287 8.16 -28.05 7.71
C GLU A 287 6.91 -28.02 8.60
N GLU A 288 7.05 -27.73 9.89
CA GLU A 288 5.92 -27.58 10.81
C GLU A 288 5.02 -26.41 10.43
N ARG A 289 5.60 -25.23 10.15
CA ARG A 289 4.86 -24.04 9.71
C ARG A 289 4.15 -24.27 8.38
N GLN A 290 4.80 -24.96 7.44
CA GLN A 290 4.18 -25.32 6.17
C GLN A 290 3.00 -26.27 6.37
N ARG A 291 3.16 -27.33 7.17
CA ARG A 291 2.07 -28.26 7.51
C ARG A 291 0.92 -27.56 8.21
N LEU A 292 1.20 -26.63 9.11
CA LEU A 292 0.17 -25.84 9.77
C LEU A 292 -0.60 -24.99 8.75
N ASN A 293 0.08 -24.24 7.87
CA ASN A 293 -0.58 -23.45 6.85
C ASN A 293 -1.49 -24.30 5.95
N GLU A 294 -1.04 -25.49 5.55
CA GLU A 294 -1.85 -26.46 4.80
C GLU A 294 -3.11 -26.88 5.58
N GLN A 295 -3.02 -27.12 6.88
CA GLN A 295 -4.16 -27.44 7.75
C GLN A 295 -5.12 -26.25 7.96
N LEU A 296 -4.59 -25.03 7.97
CA LEU A 296 -5.37 -23.80 8.09
C LEU A 296 -6.09 -23.42 6.79
N MET A 297 -5.77 -24.06 5.67
CA MET A 297 -6.44 -23.80 4.40
C MET A 297 -7.89 -24.28 4.43
N SER A 298 -8.77 -23.61 3.66
CA SER A 298 -10.12 -24.09 3.41
C SER A 298 -10.20 -24.67 2.00
N ASP A 299 -10.56 -25.95 1.91
CA ASP A 299 -10.78 -26.65 0.64
C ASP A 299 -11.92 -25.98 -0.15
N GLN A 300 -12.99 -25.56 0.52
CA GLN A 300 -14.11 -24.86 -0.12
C GLN A 300 -13.67 -23.52 -0.71
N MET A 301 -12.90 -22.74 0.04
CA MET A 301 -12.35 -21.48 -0.49
C MET A 301 -11.44 -21.72 -1.70
N ALA A 302 -10.68 -22.81 -1.71
CA ALA A 302 -9.80 -23.16 -2.83
C ALA A 302 -10.60 -23.37 -4.12
N ILE A 303 -11.73 -24.06 -4.00
CA ILE A 303 -12.64 -24.35 -5.12
C ILE A 303 -13.39 -23.09 -5.56
N ASP A 304 -13.91 -22.31 -4.61
CA ASP A 304 -14.70 -21.12 -4.92
C ASP A 304 -13.85 -20.00 -5.54
N LEU A 305 -12.60 -19.82 -5.08
CA LEU A 305 -11.67 -18.88 -5.70
C LEU A 305 -11.34 -19.29 -7.13
N LEU A 306 -11.06 -20.58 -7.36
CA LEU A 306 -10.81 -21.11 -8.70
C LEU A 306 -12.06 -20.94 -9.60
N SER A 307 -13.25 -21.16 -9.05
CA SER A 307 -14.54 -20.93 -9.73
C SER A 307 -14.70 -19.46 -10.15
N SER A 308 -14.38 -18.53 -9.25
CA SER A 308 -14.43 -17.08 -9.51
C SER A 308 -13.45 -16.68 -10.63
N TYR A 309 -12.20 -17.16 -10.59
CA TYR A 309 -11.21 -16.87 -11.62
C TYR A 309 -11.56 -17.44 -12.99
N LEU A 310 -12.21 -18.60 -13.04
CA LEU A 310 -12.67 -19.22 -14.28
C LEU A 310 -14.04 -18.74 -14.73
N ARG A 311 -14.77 -17.99 -13.90
CA ARG A 311 -16.21 -17.70 -14.07
C ARG A 311 -17.02 -18.96 -14.40
N MET A 312 -16.68 -20.07 -13.74
CA MET A 312 -17.32 -21.37 -13.90
C MET A 312 -17.71 -21.89 -12.53
N ASP A 313 -18.93 -22.41 -12.38
CA ASP A 313 -19.33 -23.06 -11.14
C ASP A 313 -18.69 -24.45 -11.04
N LEU A 314 -17.60 -24.57 -10.26
CA LEU A 314 -16.91 -25.84 -10.06
C LEU A 314 -17.54 -26.69 -8.95
N SER A 315 -18.54 -26.18 -8.20
CA SER A 315 -19.18 -26.93 -7.13
C SER A 315 -19.97 -28.15 -7.65
N ALA A 316 -20.34 -28.14 -8.93
CA ALA A 316 -21.00 -29.25 -9.61
C ALA A 316 -20.05 -30.38 -10.05
N TYR A 317 -18.73 -30.20 -9.94
CA TYR A 317 -17.72 -31.16 -10.41
C TYR A 317 -17.05 -31.90 -9.23
N PRO A 318 -16.67 -33.18 -9.40
CA PRO A 318 -15.91 -33.89 -8.37
C PRO A 318 -14.53 -33.25 -8.16
N VAL A 319 -14.24 -32.84 -6.93
CA VAL A 319 -13.05 -32.04 -6.58
C VAL A 319 -11.71 -32.79 -6.75
N ASP A 320 -11.78 -34.11 -6.79
CA ASP A 320 -10.67 -35.06 -6.98
C ASP A 320 -10.43 -35.42 -8.46
N GLN A 321 -11.18 -34.80 -9.38
CA GLN A 321 -11.01 -34.94 -10.82
C GLN A 321 -10.32 -33.69 -11.41
N PRO A 322 -9.71 -33.81 -12.60
CA PRO A 322 -9.19 -32.65 -13.34
C PRO A 322 -10.25 -31.60 -13.67
N LEU A 323 -9.79 -30.39 -14.01
CA LEU A 323 -10.68 -29.32 -14.48
C LEU A 323 -11.48 -29.75 -15.73
N PRO A 324 -12.75 -29.32 -15.86
CA PRO A 324 -13.46 -29.39 -17.14
C PRO A 324 -12.76 -28.50 -18.19
N PRO A 325 -13.13 -28.65 -19.49
CA PRO A 325 -12.62 -27.77 -20.54
C PRO A 325 -12.78 -26.29 -20.17
N LEU A 326 -11.67 -25.55 -20.24
CA LEU A 326 -11.60 -24.14 -19.86
C LEU A 326 -12.24 -23.25 -20.94
N PRO A 327 -12.77 -22.07 -20.58
CA PRO A 327 -13.33 -21.12 -21.53
C PRO A 327 -12.25 -20.62 -22.50
N GLU A 328 -12.65 -20.28 -23.73
CA GLU A 328 -11.75 -19.69 -24.71
C GLU A 328 -11.34 -18.27 -24.34
N GLU A 329 -10.05 -17.96 -24.46
CA GLU A 329 -9.46 -16.72 -23.97
C GLU A 329 -9.97 -15.50 -24.74
N GLU A 330 -10.23 -15.62 -26.05
CA GLU A 330 -10.72 -14.50 -26.86
C GLU A 330 -12.07 -13.99 -26.36
N THR A 331 -12.93 -14.91 -25.94
CA THR A 331 -14.31 -14.63 -25.47
C THR A 331 -14.42 -14.52 -23.96
N PHE A 332 -13.31 -14.70 -23.22
CA PHE A 332 -13.36 -14.69 -21.76
C PHE A 332 -13.55 -13.27 -21.23
N ASP A 333 -14.63 -13.11 -20.46
CA ASP A 333 -15.04 -11.86 -19.82
C ASP A 333 -14.51 -11.73 -18.37
N GLY A 334 -13.55 -12.56 -17.94
CA GLY A 334 -12.92 -12.48 -16.62
C GLY A 334 -11.48 -11.96 -16.63
N ILE A 335 -10.74 -12.21 -15.54
CA ILE A 335 -9.32 -11.84 -15.43
C ILE A 335 -8.49 -12.75 -16.34
N ARG A 336 -8.23 -12.33 -17.59
CA ARG A 336 -7.51 -13.12 -18.59
C ARG A 336 -6.12 -13.58 -18.15
N THR A 337 -5.43 -12.79 -17.32
CA THR A 337 -4.14 -13.20 -16.74
C THR A 337 -4.28 -14.38 -15.79
N ALA A 338 -5.36 -14.44 -15.00
CA ALA A 338 -5.65 -15.59 -14.14
C ALA A 338 -5.99 -16.84 -14.97
N LEU A 339 -6.78 -16.69 -16.05
CA LEU A 339 -7.09 -17.80 -16.96
C LEU A 339 -5.81 -18.37 -17.61
N ARG A 340 -4.91 -17.51 -18.10
CA ARG A 340 -3.62 -17.93 -18.67
C ARG A 340 -2.75 -18.65 -17.64
N LEU A 341 -2.63 -18.10 -16.43
CA LEU A 341 -1.91 -18.73 -15.33
C LEU A 341 -2.46 -20.14 -15.04
N ILE A 342 -3.78 -20.30 -15.01
CA ILE A 342 -4.44 -21.60 -14.79
C ILE A 342 -4.12 -22.58 -15.92
N ARG A 343 -4.11 -22.13 -17.18
CA ARG A 343 -3.76 -22.94 -18.35
C ARG A 343 -2.30 -23.42 -18.35
N ASP A 344 -1.40 -22.68 -17.71
CA ASP A 344 0.03 -23.04 -17.62
C ASP A 344 0.31 -24.16 -16.59
N TYR A 345 -0.64 -24.47 -15.70
CA TYR A 345 -0.52 -25.59 -14.76
C TYR A 345 -0.73 -26.95 -15.44
N ASP A 346 -0.25 -28.03 -14.80
CA ASP A 346 -0.47 -29.40 -15.27
C ASP A 346 -1.97 -29.70 -15.35
N PRO A 347 -2.52 -29.99 -16.55
CA PRO A 347 -3.96 -30.22 -16.73
C PRO A 347 -4.47 -31.49 -16.03
N ARG A 348 -3.57 -32.33 -15.47
CA ARG A 348 -3.93 -33.52 -14.69
C ARG A 348 -4.16 -33.23 -13.21
N LEU A 349 -3.84 -32.01 -12.74
CA LEU A 349 -4.12 -31.61 -11.36
C LEU A 349 -5.61 -31.67 -11.11
N THR A 350 -5.97 -32.17 -9.92
CA THR A 350 -7.37 -32.13 -9.49
C THR A 350 -7.81 -30.69 -9.24
N ILE A 351 -9.11 -30.42 -9.35
CA ILE A 351 -9.71 -29.11 -9.03
C ILE A 351 -9.23 -28.61 -7.66
N LEU A 352 -9.25 -29.49 -6.65
CA LEU A 352 -8.80 -29.14 -5.31
C LEU A 352 -7.30 -28.83 -5.25
N ALA A 353 -6.45 -29.66 -5.87
CA ALA A 353 -5.00 -29.45 -5.85
C ALA A 353 -4.63 -28.12 -6.53
N LEU A 354 -5.23 -27.83 -7.69
CA LEU A 354 -5.03 -26.58 -8.39
C LEU A 354 -5.56 -25.38 -7.59
N GLY A 355 -6.76 -25.47 -6.99
CA GLY A 355 -7.30 -24.42 -6.14
C GLY A 355 -6.39 -24.10 -4.95
N LYS A 356 -5.81 -25.13 -4.32
CA LYS A 356 -4.83 -24.95 -3.22
C LYS A 356 -3.55 -24.29 -3.70
N LEU A 357 -3.03 -24.68 -4.87
CA LEU A 357 -1.88 -24.02 -5.48
C LEU A 357 -2.15 -22.54 -5.76
N LEU A 358 -3.34 -22.19 -6.25
CA LEU A 358 -3.72 -20.79 -6.49
C LEU A 358 -3.88 -19.98 -5.20
N LEU A 359 -4.41 -20.60 -4.14
CA LEU A 359 -4.48 -19.95 -2.84
C LEU A 359 -3.09 -19.66 -2.25
N GLN A 360 -2.12 -20.55 -2.51
CA GLN A 360 -0.72 -20.41 -2.11
C GLN A 360 0.09 -19.51 -3.05
N SER A 361 -0.30 -19.41 -4.32
CA SER A 361 0.36 -18.54 -5.30
C SER A 361 0.04 -17.09 -4.95
N SER A 362 0.93 -16.48 -4.19
CA SER A 362 1.02 -15.03 -4.11
C SER A 362 2.14 -14.59 -5.04
N ASP A 363 1.94 -13.48 -5.76
CA ASP A 363 3.05 -12.78 -6.42
C ASP A 363 4.04 -12.19 -5.41
N SER A 364 3.65 -12.16 -4.13
CA SER A 364 4.50 -11.66 -3.06
C SER A 364 5.67 -12.59 -2.76
N TRP A 365 6.84 -11.99 -2.56
CA TRP A 365 8.09 -12.71 -2.36
C TRP A 365 8.17 -13.35 -0.97
N LEU A 366 7.91 -14.66 -0.88
CA LEU A 366 8.10 -15.43 0.35
C LEU A 366 9.60 -15.65 0.62
N LEU A 367 10.07 -15.15 1.76
CA LEU A 367 11.45 -15.27 2.21
C LEU A 367 11.50 -16.00 3.55
N ILE A 368 11.73 -17.31 3.51
CA ILE A 368 11.74 -18.19 4.68
C ILE A 368 13.14 -18.76 4.93
N GLY A 369 13.71 -18.46 6.09
CA GLY A 369 15.08 -18.84 6.44
C GLY A 369 15.50 -18.36 7.82
N SER A 370 16.79 -18.49 8.14
CA SER A 370 17.35 -17.92 9.38
C SER A 370 17.29 -16.39 9.38
N ALA A 371 17.49 -15.78 10.55
CA ALA A 371 17.53 -14.32 10.65
C ALA A 371 18.66 -13.72 9.79
N GLU A 372 19.81 -14.40 9.70
CA GLU A 372 20.94 -14.01 8.86
C GLU A 372 20.62 -14.12 7.36
N GLU A 373 19.96 -15.20 6.93
CA GLU A 373 19.57 -15.38 5.53
C GLU A 373 18.58 -14.30 5.09
N ILE A 374 17.59 -13.99 5.93
CA ILE A 374 16.63 -12.91 5.68
C ILE A 374 17.36 -11.56 5.61
N ALA A 375 18.18 -11.24 6.61
CA ALA A 375 18.93 -9.99 6.65
C ALA A 375 19.87 -9.82 5.43
N SER A 376 20.57 -10.89 5.04
CA SER A 376 21.47 -10.89 3.87
C SER A 376 20.70 -10.63 2.60
N THR A 377 19.59 -11.35 2.39
CA THR A 377 18.78 -11.24 1.18
C THR A 377 18.18 -9.84 1.00
N LEU A 378 17.62 -9.25 2.06
CA LEU A 378 17.10 -7.88 2.03
C LEU A 378 18.23 -6.88 1.74
N THR A 379 19.38 -7.04 2.41
CA THR A 379 20.54 -6.16 2.26
C THR A 379 21.15 -6.24 0.86
N GLU A 380 21.30 -7.43 0.29
CA GLU A 380 21.82 -7.65 -1.06
C GLU A 380 20.91 -7.01 -2.11
N THR A 381 19.60 -7.20 -1.97
CA THR A 381 18.60 -6.64 -2.89
C THR A 381 18.59 -5.11 -2.85
N TRP A 382 18.64 -4.53 -1.65
CA TRP A 382 18.74 -3.08 -1.45
C TRP A 382 20.08 -2.52 -1.96
N ARG A 383 21.21 -3.16 -1.63
CA ARG A 383 22.54 -2.72 -2.08
C ARG A 383 22.72 -2.80 -3.59
N ALA A 384 22.10 -3.78 -4.24
CA ALA A 384 22.07 -3.88 -5.69
C ALA A 384 21.26 -2.74 -6.34
N GLY A 385 20.38 -2.08 -5.57
CA GLY A 385 19.45 -1.07 -6.09
C GLY A 385 18.22 -1.70 -6.74
N ALA A 386 17.89 -2.97 -6.51
CA ALA A 386 16.67 -3.56 -7.04
C ALA A 386 15.40 -2.98 -6.39
N ALA A 387 15.52 -2.54 -5.13
CA ALA A 387 14.50 -1.80 -4.39
C ALA A 387 15.18 -0.83 -3.41
N ASP A 388 14.48 0.26 -3.04
CA ASP A 388 14.92 1.19 -1.99
C ASP A 388 14.52 0.71 -0.58
N GLY A 389 13.63 -0.30 -0.52
CA GLY A 389 13.14 -0.85 0.73
C GLY A 389 12.02 -1.87 0.54
N PHE A 390 11.36 -2.23 1.65
CA PHE A 390 10.41 -3.33 1.70
C PHE A 390 9.15 -3.01 2.52
N ASN A 391 7.99 -3.42 2.00
CA ASN A 391 6.78 -3.61 2.78
C ASN A 391 6.85 -5.03 3.38
N LEU A 392 6.95 -5.11 4.72
CA LEU A 392 7.05 -6.35 5.46
C LEU A 392 5.65 -6.91 5.74
N MET A 393 5.27 -7.91 4.94
CA MET A 393 3.95 -8.55 4.91
C MET A 393 3.99 -9.84 5.74
N PHE A 394 3.88 -9.72 7.05
CA PHE A 394 4.05 -10.87 7.95
C PHE A 394 2.89 -11.87 7.83
N PRO A 395 3.13 -13.17 7.58
CA PRO A 395 2.05 -14.15 7.49
C PRO A 395 1.17 -14.23 8.74
N LEU A 396 1.78 -14.06 9.92
CA LEU A 396 1.11 -13.99 11.22
C LEU A 396 1.54 -12.74 12.01
N LEU A 397 0.57 -11.96 12.45
CA LEU A 397 0.74 -10.84 13.37
C LEU A 397 0.16 -11.15 14.75
N PRO A 398 0.86 -10.79 15.85
CA PRO A 398 2.21 -10.19 15.88
C PRO A 398 3.35 -11.22 15.74
N GLY A 399 3.07 -12.53 15.72
CA GLY A 399 4.09 -13.57 15.93
C GLY A 399 5.32 -13.50 15.01
N ASP A 400 5.14 -13.40 13.69
CA ASP A 400 6.28 -13.33 12.77
C ASP A 400 6.96 -11.96 12.77
N PHE A 401 6.19 -10.91 13.03
CA PHE A 401 6.72 -9.56 13.22
C PHE A 401 7.64 -9.48 14.45
N ASP A 402 7.25 -10.10 15.55
CA ASP A 402 8.03 -10.12 16.79
C ASP A 402 9.39 -10.78 16.58
N ARG A 403 9.41 -11.93 15.89
CA ARG A 403 10.66 -12.60 15.56
C ARG A 403 11.56 -11.77 14.64
N PHE A 404 10.98 -11.08 13.67
CA PHE A 404 11.75 -10.20 12.80
C PHE A 404 12.38 -9.04 13.57
N VAL A 405 11.63 -8.40 14.45
CA VAL A 405 12.13 -7.32 15.31
C VAL A 405 13.21 -7.81 16.25
N GLU A 406 13.03 -8.99 16.85
CA GLU A 406 13.99 -9.52 17.82
C GLU A 406 15.27 -10.05 17.19
N GLN A 407 15.18 -10.65 15.99
CA GLN A 407 16.28 -11.43 15.41
C GLN A 407 16.90 -10.76 14.17
N VAL A 408 16.10 -10.16 13.29
CA VAL A 408 16.56 -9.62 12.00
C VAL A 408 16.98 -8.16 12.14
N VAL A 409 16.17 -7.33 12.81
CA VAL A 409 16.46 -5.89 12.98
C VAL A 409 17.86 -5.63 13.58
N PRO A 410 18.31 -6.33 14.64
CA PRO A 410 19.66 -6.13 15.17
C PRO A 410 20.78 -6.45 14.16
N ILE A 411 20.56 -7.42 13.26
CA ILE A 411 21.52 -7.77 12.21
C ILE A 411 21.59 -6.63 11.17
N LEU A 412 20.42 -6.15 10.72
CA LEU A 412 20.34 -5.05 9.76
C LEU A 412 20.97 -3.77 10.31
N GLN A 413 20.72 -3.44 11.58
CA GLN A 413 21.32 -2.29 12.26
C GLN A 413 22.84 -2.41 12.38
N ARG A 414 23.36 -3.55 12.83
CA ARG A 414 24.82 -3.79 12.92
C ARG A 414 25.51 -3.71 11.56
N SER A 415 24.82 -4.08 10.48
CA SER A 415 25.35 -4.02 9.11
C SER A 415 25.30 -2.63 8.47
N GLY A 416 24.66 -1.65 9.13
CA GLY A 416 24.40 -0.31 8.60
C GLY A 416 23.33 -0.26 7.50
N ALA A 417 22.63 -1.37 7.22
CA ALA A 417 21.51 -1.38 6.26
C ALA A 417 20.28 -0.68 6.82
N MET A 418 20.10 -0.71 8.14
CA MET A 418 19.00 -0.06 8.86
C MET A 418 19.55 0.90 9.90
N ARG A 419 18.81 1.99 10.16
CA ARG A 419 19.14 2.97 11.19
C ARG A 419 18.98 2.37 12.60
N ASP A 420 19.70 2.91 13.58
CA ASP A 420 19.55 2.59 15.01
C ASP A 420 18.68 3.60 15.78
N ARG A 421 18.46 4.79 15.19
CA ARG A 421 17.67 5.89 15.74
C ARG A 421 17.02 6.70 14.61
N TYR A 422 15.93 7.39 14.90
CA TYR A 422 15.30 8.25 13.92
C TYR A 422 16.08 9.56 13.70
N PRO A 423 16.15 10.04 12.45
CA PRO A 423 16.42 11.44 12.20
C PRO A 423 15.24 12.30 12.64
N THR A 424 15.51 13.54 13.01
CA THR A 424 14.47 14.56 13.24
C THR A 424 13.80 14.94 11.93
N GLY A 425 12.54 15.37 12.00
CA GLY A 425 11.80 15.89 10.85
C GLY A 425 10.62 15.04 10.43
N THR A 426 9.98 15.50 9.36
CA THR A 426 8.83 14.92 8.69
C THR A 426 9.18 13.59 8.02
N LEU A 427 8.15 12.82 7.64
CA LEU A 427 8.33 11.59 6.86
C LEU A 427 9.06 11.87 5.54
N ARG A 428 8.68 12.94 4.84
CA ARG A 428 9.33 13.40 3.60
C ARG A 428 10.85 13.60 3.79
N GLU A 429 11.26 14.31 4.83
CA GLU A 429 12.68 14.54 5.14
C GLU A 429 13.41 13.24 5.49
N LYS A 430 12.81 12.37 6.30
CA LYS A 430 13.38 11.06 6.68
C LYS A 430 13.62 10.16 5.46
N LEU A 431 12.77 10.26 4.44
CA LEU A 431 12.92 9.52 3.18
C LEU A 431 13.87 10.19 2.18
N GLY A 432 14.40 11.38 2.50
CA GLY A 432 15.24 12.17 1.60
C GLY A 432 14.49 12.63 0.34
N LEU A 433 13.20 12.94 0.48
CA LEU A 433 12.36 13.49 -0.58
C LEU A 433 12.45 15.02 -0.58
N PRO A 434 12.37 15.69 -1.75
CA PRO A 434 12.50 17.13 -1.84
C PRO A 434 11.30 17.84 -1.20
N VAL A 435 11.55 19.05 -0.70
CA VAL A 435 10.49 19.96 -0.24
C VAL A 435 9.54 20.27 -1.39
N VAL A 436 8.24 20.28 -1.11
CA VAL A 436 7.21 20.60 -2.09
C VAL A 436 7.08 22.12 -2.17
N GLU A 437 7.40 22.70 -3.32
CA GLU A 437 7.13 24.11 -3.59
C GLU A 437 5.61 24.34 -3.69
N ASN A 438 5.11 25.40 -3.05
CA ASN A 438 3.72 25.81 -3.21
C ASN A 438 3.50 26.38 -4.62
N ARG A 439 2.53 25.86 -5.37
CA ARG A 439 2.29 26.28 -6.76
C ARG A 439 1.75 27.71 -6.93
N PHE A 440 1.15 28.28 -5.89
CA PHE A 440 0.61 29.65 -5.90
C PHE A 440 1.62 30.69 -5.43
N ALA A 441 2.65 30.25 -4.68
CA ALA A 441 3.72 31.14 -4.26
C ALA A 441 4.42 31.71 -5.50
N ARG A 442 4.44 33.05 -5.60
CA ARG A 442 5.14 33.72 -6.70
C ARG A 442 6.62 33.36 -6.64
N ARG A 443 7.11 32.68 -7.67
CA ARG A 443 8.54 32.68 -7.98
C ARG A 443 8.90 34.11 -8.36
N ASP A 444 9.70 34.80 -7.56
CA ASP A 444 10.20 36.12 -7.89
C ASP A 444 10.80 36.09 -9.32
N GLY A 445 10.06 36.67 -10.29
CA GLY A 445 10.60 37.01 -11.61
C GLY A 445 10.10 36.28 -12.87
N LYS A 446 9.04 35.44 -12.87
CA LYS A 446 8.41 35.01 -14.15
C LYS A 446 6.88 35.14 -14.15
N PRO A 447 6.29 35.86 -15.12
CA PRO A 447 4.83 35.90 -15.27
C PRO A 447 4.32 34.52 -15.70
N GLN A 448 3.23 34.06 -15.08
CA GLN A 448 2.48 32.89 -15.53
C GLN A 448 2.01 33.14 -16.97
N ALA A 449 2.37 32.25 -17.90
CA ALA A 449 1.78 32.22 -19.22
C ALA A 449 0.31 31.80 -19.07
N SER A 450 -0.56 32.50 -19.81
CA SER A 450 -2.02 32.36 -19.80
C SER A 450 -2.49 31.05 -20.41
#